data_AF-A0A6A0HK28-F1
#
_entry.id   AF-A0A6A0HK28-F1
#
_cell.length_a   1.000
_cell.length_b   1.000
_cell.length_c   1.000
_cell.angle_alpha   90.00
_cell.angle_beta   90.00
_cell.angle_gamma   90.00
#
_symmetry.space_group_name_H-M   'P 1'
#
loop_
_entity.id
_entity.type
_entity.pdbx_description
1 polymer ?
#
loop_
_entity_poly.entity_id
_entity_poly.type
_entity_poly.pdbx_seq_one_letter_code
_entity_poly.pdbx_strand_id
1 'polypeptide(L)'
;MIRSSRCRPRAAVVVAQCRRGLSRYEVTAFDPDFQAGNSAGIARVKLELENIPTKFFEANSAFSQVTLFAYNLLNCFKRLCLPKECRRMSIESLRHRLLAVPAELIYPQGRPALKLSECYPDKNAFLETLNRIKKLKKRFNKL
;
A
#
# COMPACT_ATOMS: atom_id res chain seq x y z
N MET A 1 -4.68 -5.66 -34.58
CA MET A 1 -4.69 -4.23 -34.19
C MET A 1 -4.69 -4.15 -32.66
N ILE A 2 -3.52 -3.98 -32.06
CA ILE A 2 -3.32 -4.02 -30.60
C ILE A 2 -3.83 -2.70 -30.02
N ARG A 3 -5.03 -2.69 -29.43
CA ARG A 3 -5.50 -1.53 -28.67
C ARG A 3 -4.65 -1.44 -27.40
N SER A 4 -3.74 -0.47 -27.38
CA SER A 4 -3.00 -0.07 -26.18
C SER A 4 -4.01 0.28 -25.10
N SER A 5 -4.19 -0.59 -24.11
CA SER A 5 -4.85 -0.27 -22.86
C SER A 5 -3.93 0.69 -22.12
N ARG A 6 -4.10 1.98 -22.40
CA ARG A 6 -3.58 3.07 -21.55
C ARG A 6 -4.01 2.76 -20.12
N CYS A 7 -3.09 2.26 -19.31
CA CYS A 7 -3.26 2.13 -17.87
C CYS A 7 -3.43 3.54 -17.31
N ARG A 8 -4.66 4.06 -17.29
CA ARG A 8 -4.94 5.29 -16.55
C ARG A 8 -4.56 5.05 -15.08
N PRO A 9 -3.85 5.97 -14.43
CA PRO A 9 -3.73 5.93 -12.98
C PRO A 9 -5.15 6.13 -12.42
N ARG A 10 -5.79 5.03 -11.99
CA ARG A 10 -6.96 5.09 -11.10
C ARG A 10 -6.42 5.48 -9.72
N ALA A 11 -6.05 6.74 -9.57
CA ALA A 11 -5.65 7.31 -8.29
C ALA A 11 -6.92 7.48 -7.43
N ALA A 12 -6.79 7.25 -6.13
CA ALA A 12 -7.81 7.68 -5.18
C ALA A 12 -7.98 9.20 -5.31
N VAL A 13 -9.18 9.65 -5.66
CA VAL A 13 -9.54 11.07 -5.59
C VAL A 13 -9.94 11.36 -4.15
N VAL A 14 -9.28 12.34 -3.54
CA VAL A 14 -9.66 12.87 -2.22
C VAL A 14 -10.32 14.21 -2.42
N VAL A 15 -11.58 14.31 -2.01
CA VAL A 15 -12.29 15.58 -1.90
C VAL A 15 -12.27 15.97 -0.43
N ALA A 16 -11.43 16.94 -0.07
CA ALA A 16 -11.49 17.58 1.25
C ALA A 16 -12.54 18.69 1.18
N GLN A 17 -13.73 18.48 1.74
CA GLN A 17 -14.74 19.54 1.87
C GLN A 17 -14.72 20.11 3.30
N CYS A 18 -14.29 21.37 3.43
CA CYS A 18 -14.52 22.15 4.64
C CYS A 18 -15.93 22.77 4.54
N ARG A 19 -16.91 22.22 5.26
CA ARG A 19 -18.20 22.89 5.45
C ARG A 19 -18.05 23.89 6.60
N ARG A 20 -18.43 25.16 6.38
CA ARG A 20 -18.45 26.18 7.43
C ARG A 20 -19.24 25.67 8.63
N GLY A 21 -18.61 25.62 9.81
CA GLY A 21 -19.26 25.22 11.07
C GLY A 21 -19.04 23.77 11.52
N LEU A 22 -18.30 22.94 10.77
CA LEU A 22 -17.95 21.58 11.19
C LEU A 22 -16.44 21.44 11.40
N SER A 23 -16.02 21.14 12.64
CA SER A 23 -14.64 20.77 13.00
C SER A 23 -14.26 19.34 12.54
N ARG A 24 -14.94 18.82 11.50
CA ARG A 24 -14.90 17.42 11.11
C ARG A 24 -14.48 17.31 9.65
N TYR A 25 -13.35 16.64 9.43
CA TYR A 25 -12.77 16.32 8.13
C TYR A 25 -13.47 15.04 7.62
N GLU A 26 -14.05 15.11 6.44
CA GLU A 26 -14.46 13.90 5.71
C GLU A 26 -13.44 13.66 4.60
N VAL A 27 -12.55 12.70 4.82
CA VAL A 27 -11.63 12.21 3.79
C VAL A 27 -12.29 10.99 3.16
N THR A 28 -12.88 11.18 1.98
CA THR A 28 -13.39 10.08 1.17
C THR A 28 -12.34 9.73 0.12
N ALA A 29 -11.80 8.52 0.21
CA ALA A 29 -10.88 7.97 -0.78
C ALA A 29 -11.60 6.84 -1.52
N PHE A 30 -11.92 7.04 -2.80
CA PHE A 30 -12.53 5.98 -3.60
C PHE A 30 -11.45 5.04 -4.14
N ASP A 31 -11.37 3.82 -3.60
CA ASP A 31 -10.58 2.73 -4.17
C ASP A 31 -11.49 1.78 -4.97
N PRO A 32 -11.39 1.75 -6.32
CA PRO A 32 -12.19 0.85 -7.14
C PRO A 32 -11.82 -0.63 -6.99
N ASP A 33 -10.66 -0.95 -6.42
CA ASP A 33 -10.21 -2.33 -6.18
C ASP A 33 -10.52 -2.81 -4.74
N PHE A 34 -11.07 -1.94 -3.89
CA PHE A 34 -11.46 -2.26 -2.50
C PHE A 34 -12.88 -2.86 -2.46
N GLN A 35 -12.96 -4.17 -2.26
CA GLN A 35 -14.24 -4.84 -1.96
C GLN A 35 -14.56 -4.67 -0.47
N ALA A 36 -15.31 -3.61 -0.15
CA ALA A 36 -15.96 -3.50 1.14
C ALA A 36 -17.05 -4.58 1.24
N GLY A 37 -17.05 -5.36 2.32
CA GLY A 37 -18.20 -6.19 2.65
C GLY A 37 -19.46 -5.32 2.71
N ASN A 38 -20.44 -5.65 1.87
CA ASN A 38 -21.86 -5.28 1.91
C ASN A 38 -22.24 -3.82 2.25
N SER A 39 -21.44 -2.82 1.90
CA SER A 39 -21.80 -1.41 2.09
C SER A 39 -21.69 -0.66 0.76
N ALA A 40 -22.84 -0.34 0.16
CA ALA A 40 -22.91 0.42 -1.07
C ALA A 40 -22.26 1.81 -0.89
N GLY A 41 -21.32 2.15 -1.76
CA GLY A 41 -21.00 3.52 -2.14
C GLY A 41 -20.38 4.42 -1.07
N ILE A 42 -19.17 4.08 -0.62
CA ILE A 42 -18.03 4.95 -0.22
C ILE A 42 -17.11 4.02 0.57
N ALA A 43 -16.04 3.54 -0.09
CA ALA A 43 -15.00 2.80 0.60
C ALA A 43 -14.29 3.76 1.55
N ARG A 44 -14.59 3.70 2.85
CA ARG A 44 -13.70 4.30 3.84
C ARG A 44 -12.47 3.40 3.89
N VAL A 45 -11.43 3.77 3.16
CA VAL A 45 -10.14 3.11 3.32
C VAL A 45 -9.70 3.35 4.75
N LYS A 46 -9.72 2.29 5.57
CA LYS A 46 -9.22 2.28 6.94
C LYS A 46 -7.69 2.35 6.93
N LEU A 47 -7.17 3.47 6.45
CA LEU A 47 -5.91 4.01 6.92
C LEU A 47 -6.20 4.64 8.29
N GLU A 48 -5.20 4.86 9.13
CA GLU A 48 -5.33 5.41 10.49
C GLU A 48 -6.01 6.79 10.60
N LEU A 49 -6.61 7.29 9.50
CA LEU A 49 -7.48 8.46 9.38
C LEU A 49 -8.71 8.45 10.31
N GLU A 50 -9.06 7.30 10.91
CA GLU A 50 -10.08 7.22 11.97
C GLU A 50 -9.64 7.94 13.25
N ASN A 51 -8.32 8.07 13.49
CA ASN A 51 -7.77 8.77 14.64
C ASN A 51 -7.05 10.04 14.19
N ILE A 52 -7.64 11.20 14.47
CA ILE A 52 -6.94 12.47 14.32
C ILE A 52 -5.84 12.53 15.39
N PRO A 53 -4.57 12.71 15.00
CA PRO A 53 -3.49 12.76 15.99
C PRO A 53 -3.51 14.06 16.80
N THR A 54 -4.02 15.16 16.25
CA THR A 54 -3.92 16.48 16.90
C THR A 54 -5.21 17.32 16.81
N LYS A 55 -5.30 18.38 17.61
CA LYS A 55 -6.38 19.38 17.52
C LYS A 55 -6.13 20.46 16.46
N PHE A 56 -4.94 20.49 15.85
CA PHE A 56 -4.54 21.53 14.91
C PHE A 56 -4.88 21.15 13.48
N PHE A 57 -5.60 22.03 12.79
CA PHE A 57 -6.07 21.78 11.42
C PHE A 57 -4.92 21.54 10.43
N GLU A 58 -3.90 22.40 10.45
CA GLU A 58 -2.76 22.32 9.52
C GLU A 58 -1.99 21.02 9.67
N ALA A 59 -1.73 20.60 10.92
CA ALA A 59 -1.05 19.34 11.22
C ALA A 59 -1.85 18.13 10.72
N ASN A 60 -3.17 18.13 10.89
CA ASN A 60 -4.03 17.04 10.43
C ASN A 60 -4.16 16.99 8.90
N SER A 61 -4.13 18.15 8.24
CA SER A 61 -4.10 18.24 6.78
C SER A 61 -2.81 17.60 6.23
N ALA A 62 -1.65 17.98 6.78
CA ALA A 62 -0.37 17.39 6.40
C ALA A 62 -0.34 15.87 6.67
N PHE A 63 -0.81 15.43 7.84
CA PHE A 63 -0.92 14.01 8.18
C PHE A 63 -1.78 13.24 7.16
N SER A 64 -2.92 13.79 6.78
CA SER A 64 -3.83 13.17 5.80
C SER A 64 -3.19 13.06 4.42
N GLN A 65 -2.45 14.10 3.99
CA GLN A 65 -1.73 14.09 2.71
C GLN A 65 -0.63 13.03 2.69
N VAL A 66 0.18 12.93 3.75
CA VAL A 66 1.23 11.91 3.88
C VAL A 66 0.61 10.50 3.90
N THR A 67 -0.49 10.32 4.63
CA THR A 67 -1.20 9.04 4.71
C THR A 67 -1.74 8.61 3.34
N LEU A 68 -2.36 9.54 2.59
CA LEU A 68 -2.84 9.28 1.23
C LEU A 68 -1.67 8.96 0.27
N PHE A 69 -0.56 9.67 0.41
CA PHE A 69 0.63 9.40 -0.40
C PHE A 69 1.19 8.00 -0.13
N ALA A 70 1.31 7.60 1.14
CA ALA A 70 1.72 6.26 1.53
C ALA A 70 0.78 5.18 0.97
N TYR A 71 -0.53 5.42 1.01
CA TYR A 71 -1.52 4.55 0.40
C TYR A 71 -1.33 4.39 -1.12
N ASN A 72 -1.10 5.49 -1.83
CA ASN A 72 -0.82 5.46 -3.27
C ASN A 72 0.46 4.68 -3.60
N LEU A 73 1.52 4.83 -2.78
CA LEU A 73 2.75 4.06 -2.93
C LEU A 73 2.50 2.55 -2.76
N LEU A 74 1.72 2.17 -1.75
CA LEU A 74 1.35 0.76 -1.53
C LEU A 74 0.51 0.21 -2.69
N ASN A 75 -0.41 0.98 -3.26
CA ASN A 75 -1.16 0.57 -4.44
C ASN A 75 -0.27 0.40 -5.68
N CYS A 76 0.68 1.31 -5.89
CA CYS A 76 1.68 1.14 -6.94
C CYS A 76 2.51 -0.13 -6.73
N PHE A 77 2.93 -0.40 -5.48
CA PHE A 77 3.62 -1.63 -5.11
C PHE A 77 2.77 -2.88 -5.43
N LYS A 78 1.47 -2.87 -5.08
CA LYS A 78 0.50 -3.93 -5.45
C LYS A 78 0.43 -4.18 -6.95
N ARG A 79 0.41 -3.12 -7.76
CA ARG A 79 0.27 -3.23 -9.22
C ARG A 79 1.56 -3.70 -9.89
N LEU A 80 2.71 -3.22 -9.44
CA LEU A 80 4.00 -3.42 -10.09
C LEU A 80 4.73 -4.67 -9.60
N CYS A 81 4.69 -4.95 -8.30
CA CYS A 81 5.57 -5.93 -7.67
C CYS A 81 4.84 -7.22 -7.30
N LEU A 82 3.56 -7.19 -6.94
CA LEU A 82 2.88 -8.38 -6.41
C LEU A 82 2.36 -9.37 -7.47
N PRO A 83 2.44 -10.69 -7.18
CA PRO A 83 1.80 -11.73 -7.98
C PRO A 83 0.28 -11.58 -7.98
N LYS A 84 -0.38 -12.14 -9.00
CA LYS A 84 -1.81 -11.90 -9.26
C LYS A 84 -2.68 -12.35 -8.09
N GLU A 85 -2.33 -13.45 -7.43
CA GLU A 85 -3.07 -13.95 -6.25
C GLU A 85 -3.06 -12.94 -5.10
N CYS A 86 -1.93 -12.25 -4.88
CA CYS A 86 -1.76 -11.34 -3.75
C CYS A 86 -2.25 -9.90 -4.00
N ARG A 87 -2.64 -9.54 -5.23
CA ARG A 87 -3.09 -8.16 -5.56
C ARG A 87 -4.39 -7.77 -4.86
N ARG A 88 -5.25 -8.75 -4.54
CA ARG A 88 -6.53 -8.51 -3.87
C ARG A 88 -6.43 -8.44 -2.34
N MET A 89 -5.24 -8.67 -1.78
CA MET A 89 -5.05 -8.62 -0.33
C MET A 89 -5.26 -7.19 0.21
N SER A 90 -5.81 -7.09 1.41
CA SER A 90 -5.89 -5.82 2.15
C SER A 90 -4.48 -5.34 2.49
N ILE A 91 -4.33 -4.03 2.73
CA ILE A 91 -3.03 -3.44 3.11
C ILE A 91 -2.51 -4.03 4.42
N GLU A 92 -3.41 -4.26 5.38
CA GLU A 92 -3.08 -4.88 6.67
C GLU A 92 -2.51 -6.28 6.50
N SER A 93 -3.16 -7.14 5.70
CA SER A 93 -2.61 -8.47 5.39
C SER A 93 -1.27 -8.38 4.67
N LEU A 94 -1.10 -7.41 3.78
CA LEU A 94 0.13 -7.17 3.04
C LEU A 94 1.29 -6.75 3.96
N ARG A 95 0.99 -5.94 4.98
CA ARG A 95 1.97 -5.53 6.01
C ARG A 95 2.55 -6.76 6.69
N HIS A 96 1.71 -7.64 7.23
CA HIS A 96 2.19 -8.82 7.97
C HIS A 96 2.79 -9.90 7.08
N ARG A 97 2.32 -10.05 5.83
CA ARG A 97 2.75 -11.12 4.92
C ARG A 97 3.95 -10.77 4.04
N LEU A 98 4.30 -9.50 3.88
CA LEU A 98 5.40 -9.12 2.96
C LEU A 98 6.30 -8.01 3.48
N LEU A 99 5.80 -7.07 4.29
CA LEU A 99 6.58 -5.90 4.72
C LEU A 99 7.20 -6.08 6.11
N ALA A 100 6.48 -6.71 7.02
CA ALA A 100 6.86 -6.92 8.41
C ALA A 100 6.93 -8.43 8.72
N VAL A 101 7.64 -9.16 7.85
CA VAL A 101 7.77 -10.61 7.95
C VAL A 101 8.82 -10.96 9.01
N PRO A 102 8.54 -11.88 9.94
CA PRO A 102 9.55 -12.35 10.89
C PRO A 102 10.68 -13.07 10.15
N ALA A 103 11.91 -12.74 10.53
CA ALA A 103 13.13 -13.34 9.99
C ALA A 103 14.07 -13.72 11.13
N GLU A 104 14.83 -14.79 10.91
CA GLU A 104 15.86 -15.27 11.82
C GLU A 104 17.15 -14.47 11.58
N LEU A 105 17.76 -13.96 12.65
CA LEU A 105 19.08 -13.34 12.56
C LEU A 105 20.15 -14.45 12.55
N ILE A 106 20.86 -14.56 11.44
CA ILE A 106 21.96 -15.52 11.23
C ILE A 106 23.28 -14.77 11.03
N TYR A 107 24.40 -15.46 11.26
CA TYR A 107 25.75 -14.89 11.07
C TYR A 107 26.55 -15.69 10.03
N PRO A 108 26.13 -15.73 8.75
CA PRO A 108 26.92 -16.37 7.72
C PRO A 108 28.28 -15.66 7.61
N GLN A 109 29.36 -16.39 7.88
CA GLN A 109 30.74 -15.89 7.82
C GLN A 109 30.99 -14.68 8.75
N GLY A 110 30.34 -14.65 9.93
CA GLY A 110 30.52 -13.59 10.93
C GLY A 110 29.82 -12.27 10.60
N ARG A 111 29.00 -12.21 9.55
CA ARG A 111 28.21 -11.01 9.19
C ARG A 111 26.73 -11.23 9.52
N PRO A 112 26.04 -10.29 10.21
CA PRO A 112 24.63 -10.42 10.48
C PRO A 112 23.81 -10.38 9.18
N ALA A 113 22.97 -11.38 8.98
CA ALA A 113 22.05 -11.49 7.86
C ALA A 113 20.69 -11.98 8.35
N LEU A 114 19.61 -11.54 7.70
CA LEU A 114 18.26 -12.00 7.99
C LEU A 114 17.90 -13.16 7.06
N LYS A 115 17.64 -14.33 7.64
CA LYS A 115 17.14 -15.51 6.93
C LYS A 115 15.64 -15.60 7.12
N LEU A 116 14.92 -15.79 6.01
CA LEU A 116 13.49 -16.09 6.07
C LEU A 116 13.30 -17.52 6.62
N SER A 117 12.36 -17.68 7.57
CA SER A 117 12.04 -19.00 8.11
C SER A 117 11.66 -19.99 7.01
N GLU A 118 12.08 -21.25 7.15
CA GLU A 118 11.92 -22.25 6.10
C GLU A 118 10.45 -22.60 5.82
N CYS A 119 9.63 -22.62 6.87
CA CYS A 119 8.20 -22.92 6.83
C CYS A 119 7.33 -21.67 6.59
N TYR A 120 7.90 -20.57 6.09
CA TYR A 120 7.12 -19.36 5.87
C TYR A 120 6.05 -19.56 4.78
N PRO A 121 4.74 -19.39 5.08
CA PRO A 121 3.66 -19.75 4.15
C PRO A 121 3.73 -19.04 2.80
N ASP A 122 4.12 -17.77 2.80
CA ASP A 122 4.16 -16.93 1.59
C ASP A 122 5.56 -16.79 0.99
N LYS A 123 6.45 -17.73 1.27
CA LYS A 123 7.85 -17.70 0.80
C LYS A 123 7.94 -17.52 -0.71
N ASN A 124 7.13 -18.25 -1.47
CA ASN A 124 7.14 -18.15 -2.93
C ASN A 124 6.69 -16.77 -3.42
N ALA A 125 5.58 -16.26 -2.88
CA ALA A 125 5.07 -14.93 -3.22
C ALA A 125 6.08 -13.82 -2.85
N PHE A 126 6.74 -13.96 -1.70
CA PHE A 126 7.79 -13.04 -1.25
C PHE A 126 9.00 -13.03 -2.19
N LEU A 127 9.54 -14.21 -2.51
CA LEU A 127 10.69 -14.34 -3.43
C LEU A 127 10.36 -13.85 -4.84
N GLU A 128 9.15 -14.13 -5.33
CA GLU A 128 8.71 -13.61 -6.63
C GLU A 128 8.61 -12.08 -6.62
N THR A 129 8.02 -11.52 -5.56
CA THR A 129 7.92 -10.07 -5.38
C THR A 129 9.30 -9.43 -5.35
N LEU A 130 10.27 -10.00 -4.61
CA LEU A 130 11.66 -9.55 -4.60
C LEU A 130 12.31 -9.59 -6.00
N ASN A 131 12.08 -10.67 -6.76
CA ASN A 131 12.60 -10.79 -8.11
C ASN A 131 12.02 -9.73 -9.06
N ARG A 132 10.72 -9.41 -8.93
CA ARG A 132 10.07 -8.35 -9.70
C ARG A 132 10.63 -6.97 -9.33
N ILE A 133 10.87 -6.69 -8.05
CA ILE A 133 11.53 -5.44 -7.59
C ILE A 133 12.94 -5.32 -8.18
N LYS A 134 13.75 -6.39 -8.14
CA LYS A 134 15.09 -6.39 -8.75
C LYS A 134 15.03 -6.09 -10.25
N LYS A 135 14.06 -6.65 -10.97
CA LYS A 135 13.83 -6.36 -12.39
C LYS A 135 13.41 -4.90 -12.63
N LEU A 136 12.54 -4.35 -11.78
CA LEU A 136 12.14 -2.94 -11.86
C LEU A 136 13.35 -2.02 -11.64
N LYS A 137 14.18 -2.28 -10.61
CA LYS A 137 15.41 -1.52 -10.37
C LYS A 137 16.34 -1.52 -11.58
N LYS A 138 16.55 -2.67 -12.21
CA LYS A 138 17.35 -2.77 -13.45
C LYS A 138 16.78 -1.94 -14.60
N ARG A 139 15.45 -1.85 -14.72
CA ARG A 139 14.79 -1.01 -15.74
C ARG A 139 14.97 0.47 -15.47
N PHE A 140 14.85 0.90 -14.21
CA PHE A 140 15.05 2.30 -13.84
C PHE A 140 16.50 2.76 -14.00
N ASN A 141 17.47 1.91 -13.67
CA ASN A 141 18.90 2.24 -13.82
C ASN A 141 19.37 2.29 -15.29
N LYS A 142 18.53 1.89 -16.25
CA LYS A 142 18.84 1.91 -17.68
C LYS A 142 18.24 3.14 -18.40
N LEU A 143 17.41 3.91 -17.70
CA LEU A 143 16.86 5.18 -18.16
C LEU A 143 17.81 6.31 -17.78
#